data_AF-A0A392SQJ5-F1
#
_entry.id   AF-A0A392SQJ5-F1
#
_cell.length_a   1.000
_cell.length_b   1.000
_cell.length_c   1.000
_cell.angle_alpha   90.00
_cell.angle_beta   90.00
_cell.angle_gamma   90.00
#
_symmetry.space_group_name_H-M   'P 1'
#
loop_
_entity.id
_entity.type
_entity.pdbx_description
1 polymer ?
#
loop_
_entity_poly.entity_id
_entity_poly.type
_entity_poly.pdbx_seq_one_letter_code
_entity_poly.pdbx_strand_id
1 'polypeptide(L)' 'MDLQLPVGLEKPPTTDIYDGSTDPVDHIENMEAVLEYRNVRGSIKCKLFPTKLRKGAMAWYKSLPPGSIDSWT' A
#
# COMPACT_ATOMS: atom_id res chain seq x y z
N MET A 1 -31.41 -1.45 -6.05
CA MET A 1 -31.03 -1.58 -4.64
C MET A 1 -29.68 -0.90 -4.50
N ASP A 2 -29.66 0.34 -4.04
CA ASP A 2 -28.42 1.00 -3.65
C ASP A 2 -27.88 0.25 -2.43
N LEU A 3 -26.74 -0.42 -2.61
CA LEU A 3 -26.08 -1.14 -1.53
C LEU A 3 -25.51 -0.09 -0.57
N GLN A 4 -26.30 0.33 0.42
CA GLN A 4 -25.81 1.19 1.49
C GLN A 4 -24.75 0.41 2.27
N LEU A 5 -23.49 0.81 2.11
CA LEU A 5 -22.38 0.25 2.88
C LEU A 5 -22.68 0.45 4.38
N PRO A 6 -22.43 -0.57 5.22
CA PRO A 6 -22.59 -0.45 6.67
C PRO A 6 -21.85 0.78 7.22
N VAL A 7 -22.51 1.53 8.10
CA VAL A 7 -21.89 2.63 8.85
C VAL A 7 -20.63 2.10 9.55
N GLY A 8 -19.46 2.66 9.20
CA GLY A 8 -18.14 2.14 9.59
C GLY A 8 -17.25 1.68 8.43
N LEU A 9 -17.82 1.38 7.25
CA LEU A 9 -17.10 1.15 5.99
C LEU A 9 -16.96 2.42 5.13
N GLU A 10 -17.48 3.55 5.61
CA GLU A 10 -17.52 4.82 4.89
C GLU A 10 -16.14 5.50 4.79
N LYS A 11 -15.20 5.13 5.67
CA LYS A 11 -13.83 5.64 5.61
C LYS A 11 -12.95 4.60 4.95
N PRO A 12 -12.25 4.96 3.85
CA PRO A 12 -11.18 4.12 3.33
C PRO A 12 -10.21 3.82 4.47
N PRO A 13 -9.63 2.61 4.56
CA PRO A 13 -8.53 2.37 5.48
C PRO A 13 -7.48 3.47 5.28
N THR A 14 -6.94 3.98 6.40
CA THR A 14 -5.93 5.03 6.32
C THR A 14 -4.70 4.43 5.69
N THR A 15 -4.24 5.04 4.60
CA THR A 15 -3.00 4.58 4.00
C THR A 15 -1.86 5.08 4.86
N ASP A 16 -1.35 4.21 5.71
CA ASP A 16 -0.29 4.57 6.63
C ASP A 16 1.03 4.73 5.88
N ILE A 17 1.83 5.66 6.39
CA ILE A 17 3.18 5.90 5.90
C ILE A 17 4.09 4.90 6.61
N TYR A 18 4.81 4.09 5.84
CA TYR A 18 5.79 3.16 6.38
C TYR A 18 7.16 3.79 6.43
N ASP A 19 7.69 3.95 7.64
CA ASP A 19 9.03 4.48 7.87
C ASP A 19 10.06 3.40 8.26
N GLY A 20 9.62 2.14 8.35
CA GLY A 20 10.43 0.99 8.76
C GLY A 20 10.31 0.60 10.23
N SER A 21 9.45 1.27 11.01
CA SER A 21 9.33 1.02 12.46
C SER A 21 8.24 0.03 12.87
N THR A 22 7.27 -0.23 12.00
CA THR A 22 6.18 -1.20 12.23
C THR A 22 6.45 -2.52 11.51
N ASP A 23 5.63 -3.54 11.77
CA ASP A 23 5.70 -4.80 11.04
C ASP A 23 5.49 -4.54 9.53
N PRO A 24 6.44 -4.95 8.66
CA PRO A 24 6.26 -4.86 7.21
C PRO A 24 5.04 -5.64 6.70
N VAL A 25 4.67 -6.75 7.34
CA VAL A 25 3.55 -7.60 6.91
C VAL A 25 2.23 -6.86 7.11
N ASP A 26 2.00 -6.33 8.31
CA ASP A 26 0.82 -5.50 8.62
C ASP A 26 0.72 -4.29 7.69
N HIS A 27 1.86 -3.68 7.33
CA HIS A 27 1.88 -2.57 6.39
C HIS A 27 1.42 -2.97 4.98
N ILE A 28 1.89 -4.13 4.49
CA ILE A 28 1.48 -4.67 3.19
C ILE A 28 -0.01 -4.97 3.20
N GLU A 29 -0.52 -5.66 4.21
CA GLU A 29 -1.95 -5.99 4.34
C GLU A 29 -2.84 -4.73 4.37
N ASN A 30 -2.46 -3.71 5.14
CA ASN A 30 -3.20 -2.44 5.17
C ASN A 30 -3.19 -1.77 3.78
N MET A 31 -2.04 -1.72 3.13
CA MET A 31 -1.92 -1.14 1.81
C MET A 31 -2.73 -1.91 0.76
N GLU A 32 -2.77 -3.24 0.83
CA GLU A 32 -3.63 -4.07 -0.02
C GLU A 32 -5.11 -3.77 0.19
N ALA A 33 -5.56 -3.68 1.45
CA ALA A 33 -6.94 -3.30 1.78
C ALA A 33 -7.32 -1.93 1.21
N VAL A 34 -6.41 -0.94 1.28
CA VAL A 34 -6.61 0.38 0.69
C VAL A 34 -6.69 0.32 -0.84
N LEU A 35 -5.78 -0.42 -1.47
CA LEU A 35 -5.74 -0.52 -2.93
C LEU A 35 -6.98 -1.24 -3.46
N GLU A 36 -7.44 -2.29 -2.79
CA GLU A 36 -8.66 -3.01 -3.14
C GLU A 36 -9.90 -2.12 -2.95
N TYR A 37 -10.00 -1.40 -1.82
CA TYR A 37 -11.08 -0.42 -1.58
C TYR A 37 -11.15 0.64 -2.68
N ARG A 38 -9.99 1.09 -3.19
CA ARG A 38 -9.90 2.06 -4.29
C ARG A 38 -10.02 1.42 -5.68
N ASN A 39 -10.28 0.11 -5.76
CA ASN A 39 -10.34 -0.68 -6.98
C ASN A 39 -9.08 -0.54 -7.86
N VAL A 40 -7.91 -0.43 -7.23
CA VAL A 40 -6.61 -0.32 -7.88
C VAL A 40 -6.07 -1.72 -8.15
N ARG A 41 -5.84 -2.06 -9.43
CA ARG A 41 -5.48 -3.41 -9.87
C ARG A 41 -4.27 -3.43 -10.78
N GLY A 42 -3.51 -4.53 -10.76
CA GLY A 42 -2.37 -4.73 -11.64
C GLY A 42 -1.16 -3.85 -11.32
N SER A 43 -0.37 -3.52 -12.34
CA SER A 43 0.95 -2.88 -12.21
C SER A 43 0.95 -1.49 -11.57
N ILE A 44 -0.21 -0.86 -11.41
CA ILE A 44 -0.33 0.43 -10.71
C ILE A 44 -0.12 0.28 -9.20
N LYS A 45 -0.35 -0.92 -8.62
CA LYS A 45 -0.03 -1.19 -7.21
C LYS A 45 1.48 -0.99 -6.94
N CYS A 46 2.34 -1.52 -7.80
CA CYS A 46 3.80 -1.33 -7.75
C CYS A 46 4.22 0.13 -7.88
N LYS A 47 3.48 0.96 -8.63
CA LYS A 47 3.77 2.40 -8.77
C LYS A 47 3.36 3.20 -7.53
N LEU A 48 2.36 2.72 -6.78
CA LEU A 48 1.87 3.38 -5.57
C LEU A 48 2.67 3.03 -4.34
N PHE A 49 3.24 1.83 -4.26
CA PHE A 49 4.02 1.39 -3.10
C PHE A 49 5.13 2.35 -2.68
N PRO A 50 6.00 2.86 -3.57
CA PRO A 50 7.06 3.78 -3.18
C PRO A 50 6.53 5.07 -2.57
N THR A 51 5.30 5.47 -2.91
CA THR A 51 4.67 6.69 -2.36
C THR A 51 4.32 6.57 -0.88
N LYS A 52 4.29 5.34 -0.35
CA LYS A 52 3.97 5.04 1.06
C LYS A 52 5.20 4.86 1.92
N LEU A 53 6.40 4.87 1.33
CA LEU A 53 7.65 4.73 2.06
C LEU A 53 8.19 6.09 2.52
N ARG A 54 8.75 6.14 3.72
CA ARG A 54 9.50 7.29 4.27
C ARG A 54 10.76 6.81 4.99
N LYS A 55 11.61 7.76 5.38
CA LYS A 55 12.83 7.56 6.17
C LYS A 55 13.63 6.31 5.72
N GLY A 56 13.85 5.35 6.61
CA GLY A 56 14.63 4.14 6.37
C GLY A 56 14.04 3.27 5.25
N ALA A 57 12.71 3.12 5.21
CA ALA A 57 12.05 2.34 4.15
C ALA A 57 12.25 2.95 2.76
N MET A 58 12.18 4.28 2.64
CA MET A 58 12.47 4.98 1.39
C MET A 58 13.96 4.88 1.01
N ALA A 59 14.86 4.93 1.99
CA ALA A 59 16.30 4.75 1.75
C ALA A 59 16.61 3.33 1.24
N TRP A 60 16.02 2.31 1.86
CA TRP A 60 16.11 0.93 1.40
C TRP A 60 15.59 0.79 -0.04
N TYR A 61 14.39 1.30 -0.34
CA TYR A 61 13.82 1.22 -1.69
C TYR A 61 14.74 1.84 -2.75
N LYS A 62 15.36 3.00 -2.44
CA LYS A 62 16.31 3.67 -3.34
C LYS A 62 17.65 2.95 -3.49
N SER A 63 18.02 2.07 -2.56
CA SER A 63 19.24 1.26 -2.65
C SER A 63 19.09 0.02 -3.53
N LEU A 64 17.85 -0.36 -3.89
CA LEU A 64 17.60 -1.52 -4.72
C LEU A 64 18.09 -1.27 -6.16
N PRO A 65 18.75 -2.25 -6.80
CA PRO A 65 19.04 -2.19 -8.22
C PRO A 65 17.77 -2.01 -9.07
N PRO A 66 17.84 -1.35 -10.24
CA PRO A 66 16.72 -1.28 -11.17
C PRO A 66 16.19 -2.68 -11.51
N GLY A 67 14.86 -2.85 -11.48
CA GLY A 67 14.20 -4.12 -11.77
C GLY A 67 14.21 -5.15 -10.64
N SER A 68 14.71 -4.81 -9.44
CA SER A 68 14.70 -5.73 -8.28
C SER A 68 13.31 -6.01 -7.73
N ILE A 69 12.33 -5.14 -8.01
CA ILE A 69 10.91 -5.34 -7.71
C ILE A 69 10.20 -5.40 -9.06
N ASP A 70 9.82 -6.60 -9.48
CA ASP A 70 9.18 -6.88 -10.76
C ASP A 70 7.72 -7.37 -10.63
N SER A 71 7.31 -7.80 -9.42
CA SER A 71 5.96 -8.29 -9.10
C SER A 71 5.35 -7.61 -7.87
N TRP A 72 4.02 -7.63 -7.79
CA TRP A 72 3.23 -7.30 -6.59
C TRP A 72 2.77 -8.55 -5.82
N THR A 73 2.92 -9.71 -6.44
CA THR A 73 2.31 -10.98 -6.05
C THR A 73 3.39 -11.98 -5.71
#